data_AF-A0A2N1PN92-F1
#
_entry.id   AF-A0A2N1PN92-F1
#
_cell.length_a   1.000
_cell.length_b   1.000
_cell.length_c   1.000
_cell.angle_alpha   90.00
_cell.angle_beta   90.00
_cell.angle_gamma   90.00
#
_symmetry.space_group_name_H-M   'P 1'
#
loop_
_entity.id
_entity.type
_entity.pdbx_description
1 polymer ?
#
loop_
_entity_poly.entity_id
_entity_poly.type
_entity_poly.pdbx_seq_one_letter_code
_entity_poly.pdbx_strand_id
1 'polypeptide(L)'
;VIENEMNAVTDNPLIFVDEEKAISAGNFHGEPLAMAFDYFGIACAEIANISERRIERLVNPHLNKPLPPFLAKWSGLHSGYMIMQYTAAALVSENKVLAHPASVDSIPSSGNQEDHVSMGSISVRKAKTILENTRKVIAIELLTACQAIDFREQKKLSPITQKIYEKIRERVPFIEQDEIMYPYIELVDMLIKDEVFDPWLEI
;
A
#
# COMPACT_ATOMS: atom_id res chain seq x y z
N VAL A 1 -11.45 16.33 2.09
CA VAL A 1 -12.55 15.46 2.59
C VAL A 1 -12.30 15.05 4.03
N ILE A 2 -11.25 14.25 4.31
CA ILE A 2 -10.97 13.76 5.67
C ILE A 2 -10.82 14.89 6.70
N GLU A 3 -10.00 15.90 6.40
CA GLU A 3 -9.81 17.05 7.31
C GLU A 3 -11.11 17.78 7.62
N ASN A 4 -11.97 18.00 6.62
CA ASN A 4 -13.28 18.63 6.84
C ASN A 4 -14.16 17.74 7.71
N GLU A 5 -14.19 16.43 7.45
CA GLU A 5 -15.02 15.49 8.21
C GLU A 5 -14.59 15.36 9.67
N MET A 6 -13.28 15.37 9.95
CA MET A 6 -12.74 15.34 11.31
C MET A 6 -13.14 16.58 12.12
N ASN A 7 -13.43 17.69 11.45
CA ASN A 7 -13.86 18.95 12.07
C ASN A 7 -15.37 19.20 11.90
N ALA A 8 -16.12 18.24 11.34
CA ALA A 8 -17.54 18.40 11.06
C ALA A 8 -18.40 18.04 12.29
N VAL A 9 -19.55 18.71 12.39
CA VAL A 9 -20.61 18.36 13.34
C VAL A 9 -21.54 17.36 12.65
N THR A 10 -21.40 16.08 13.00
CA THR A 10 -22.07 14.94 12.35
C THR A 10 -23.14 14.28 13.22
N ASP A 11 -23.45 14.86 14.38
CA ASP A 11 -24.54 14.40 15.24
C ASP A 11 -25.92 14.86 14.70
N ASN A 12 -26.96 14.37 15.37
CA ASN A 12 -28.33 14.75 15.06
C ASN A 12 -29.24 14.54 16.29
N PRO A 13 -30.13 15.50 16.64
CA PRO A 13 -30.35 16.79 15.97
C PRO A 13 -29.25 17.81 16.23
N LEU A 14 -29.09 18.77 15.32
CA LEU A 14 -28.19 19.91 15.49
C LEU A 14 -28.81 20.93 16.44
N ILE A 15 -28.05 21.40 17.42
CA ILE A 15 -28.50 22.37 18.43
C ILE A 15 -27.88 23.75 18.16
N PHE A 16 -28.73 24.73 17.85
CA PHE A 16 -28.35 26.12 17.63
C PHE A 16 -28.82 26.96 18.83
N VAL A 17 -27.94 27.07 19.84
CA VAL A 17 -28.26 27.67 21.14
C VAL A 17 -28.70 29.12 21.01
N ASP A 18 -27.97 29.93 20.24
CA ASP A 18 -28.25 31.36 20.06
C ASP A 18 -29.58 31.63 19.36
N GLU A 19 -30.07 30.65 18.58
CA GLU A 19 -31.36 30.71 17.90
C GLU A 19 -32.48 30.00 18.66
N GLU A 20 -32.18 29.37 19.81
CA GLU A 20 -33.08 28.50 20.58
C GLU A 20 -33.74 27.41 19.72
N LYS A 21 -32.98 26.82 18.77
CA LYS A 21 -33.49 25.82 17.82
C LYS A 21 -32.79 24.47 17.94
N ALA A 22 -33.57 23.41 17.71
CA ALA A 22 -33.08 22.08 17.42
C ALA A 22 -33.55 21.68 16.00
N ILE A 23 -32.59 21.35 15.12
CA ILE A 23 -32.86 21.02 13.72
C ILE A 23 -32.47 19.57 13.47
N SER A 24 -33.44 18.75 13.03
CA SER A 24 -33.13 17.42 12.51
C SER A 24 -32.49 17.57 11.12
N ALA A 25 -31.30 17.00 10.96
CA ALA A 25 -30.48 17.06 9.74
C ALA A 25 -29.96 15.66 9.37
N GLY A 26 -29.12 15.58 8.34
CA GLY A 26 -28.55 14.34 7.82
C GLY A 26 -27.02 14.27 7.86
N ASN A 27 -26.36 15.09 8.68
CA ASN A 27 -24.89 15.19 8.69
C ASN A 27 -24.19 13.89 9.13
N PHE A 28 -24.90 12.96 9.76
CA PHE A 28 -24.39 11.62 10.09
C PHE A 28 -24.19 10.72 8.86
N HIS A 29 -24.68 11.12 7.67
CA HIS A 29 -24.58 10.32 6.46
C HIS A 29 -23.14 10.33 5.90
N GLY A 30 -22.37 9.30 6.22
CA GLY A 30 -20.94 9.20 5.88
C GLY A 30 -20.59 8.92 4.41
N GLU A 31 -21.38 9.41 3.45
CA GLU A 31 -21.12 9.24 2.00
C GLU A 31 -19.79 9.89 1.56
N PRO A 32 -19.45 11.11 2.01
CA PRO A 32 -18.21 11.76 1.60
C PRO A 32 -16.97 10.92 1.97
N LEU A 33 -16.98 10.31 3.16
CA LEU A 33 -15.93 9.39 3.59
C LEU A 33 -15.92 8.11 2.77
N ALA A 34 -17.09 7.49 2.53
CA ALA A 34 -17.19 6.24 1.80
C ALA A 34 -16.55 6.35 0.40
N MET A 35 -16.95 7.36 -0.36
CA MET A 35 -16.40 7.63 -1.70
C MET A 35 -14.89 7.95 -1.65
N ALA A 36 -14.46 8.76 -0.68
CA ALA A 36 -13.05 9.12 -0.55
C ALA A 36 -12.15 7.90 -0.27
N PHE A 37 -12.58 7.00 0.62
CA PHE A 37 -11.83 5.78 0.92
C PHE A 37 -11.89 4.74 -0.20
N ASP A 38 -12.99 4.66 -0.95
CA ASP A 38 -13.03 3.84 -2.16
C ASP A 38 -12.04 4.32 -3.22
N TYR A 39 -11.98 5.62 -3.46
CA TYR A 39 -11.01 6.20 -4.38
C TYR A 39 -9.57 6.02 -3.89
N PHE A 40 -9.32 6.21 -2.59
CA PHE A 40 -8.01 5.95 -1.99
C PHE A 40 -7.58 4.49 -2.18
N GLY A 41 -8.48 3.53 -1.95
CA GLY A 41 -8.21 2.11 -2.20
C GLY A 41 -7.83 1.83 -3.65
N ILE A 42 -8.55 2.41 -4.62
CA ILE A 42 -8.22 2.30 -6.06
C ILE A 42 -6.82 2.86 -6.35
N ALA A 43 -6.49 4.04 -5.81
CA ALA A 43 -5.20 4.67 -6.01
C ALA A 43 -4.04 3.81 -5.44
N CYS A 44 -4.18 3.28 -4.23
CA CYS A 44 -3.19 2.38 -3.64
C CYS A 44 -3.02 1.09 -4.46
N ALA A 45 -4.12 0.50 -4.93
CA ALA A 45 -4.08 -0.70 -5.77
C ALA A 45 -3.25 -0.47 -7.04
N GLU A 46 -3.36 0.69 -7.69
CA GLU A 46 -2.57 1.03 -8.87
C GLU A 46 -1.08 1.25 -8.56
N ILE A 47 -0.74 1.82 -7.41
CA ILE A 47 0.66 1.94 -6.95
C ILE A 47 1.28 0.54 -6.79
N ALA A 48 0.56 -0.39 -6.16
CA ALA A 48 1.01 -1.78 -6.02
C ALA A 48 1.18 -2.45 -7.39
N ASN A 49 0.22 -2.22 -8.30
CA ASN A 49 0.20 -2.80 -9.65
C ASN A 49 1.46 -2.41 -10.44
N ILE A 50 1.81 -1.12 -10.49
CA ILE A 50 3.02 -0.68 -11.21
C ILE A 50 4.32 -1.09 -10.50
N SER A 51 4.32 -1.15 -9.17
CA SER A 51 5.46 -1.63 -8.38
C SER A 51 5.78 -3.09 -8.69
N GLU A 52 4.76 -3.94 -8.77
CA GLU A 52 4.95 -5.34 -9.11
C GLU A 52 5.49 -5.53 -10.54
N ARG A 53 5.11 -4.69 -11.50
CA ARG A 53 5.73 -4.70 -12.85
C ARG A 53 7.22 -4.34 -12.81
N ARG A 54 7.67 -3.50 -11.88
CA ARG A 54 9.09 -3.19 -11.68
C ARG A 54 9.83 -4.35 -11.00
N ILE A 55 9.19 -5.06 -10.07
CA ILE A 55 9.71 -6.32 -9.50
C ILE A 55 9.93 -7.33 -10.63
N GLU A 56 8.92 -7.58 -11.47
CA GLU A 56 9.02 -8.48 -12.63
C GLU A 56 10.21 -8.10 -13.54
N ARG A 57 10.35 -6.81 -13.86
CA ARG A 57 11.47 -6.33 -14.67
C ARG A 57 12.82 -6.64 -14.06
N LEU A 58 12.96 -6.63 -12.73
CA LEU A 58 14.22 -6.89 -12.04
C LEU A 58 14.55 -8.38 -11.92
N VAL A 59 13.54 -9.25 -11.78
CA VAL A 59 13.76 -10.70 -11.63
C VAL A 59 13.84 -11.43 -12.97
N ASN A 60 13.30 -10.85 -14.05
CA ASN A 60 13.24 -11.50 -15.36
C ASN A 60 14.56 -11.35 -16.17
N PRO A 61 15.27 -12.45 -16.49
CA PRO A 61 16.54 -12.42 -17.23
C PRO A 61 16.46 -11.83 -18.66
N HIS A 62 15.25 -11.76 -19.23
CA HIS A 62 15.04 -11.15 -20.54
C HIS A 62 14.95 -9.62 -20.46
N LEU A 63 14.63 -9.08 -19.28
CA LEU A 63 14.35 -7.64 -19.07
C LEU A 63 15.40 -6.94 -18.20
N ASN A 64 16.15 -7.71 -17.38
CA ASN A 64 17.00 -7.19 -16.30
C ASN A 64 18.51 -7.16 -16.64
N LYS A 65 18.91 -7.47 -17.88
CA LYS A 65 20.33 -7.60 -18.28
C LYS A 65 21.14 -6.36 -17.84
N PRO A 66 22.29 -6.52 -17.16
CA PRO A 66 23.12 -7.74 -17.04
C PRO A 66 22.89 -8.59 -15.78
N LEU A 67 21.76 -8.44 -15.07
CA LEU A 67 21.53 -9.13 -13.79
C LEU A 67 21.26 -10.63 -13.97
N PRO A 68 21.58 -11.48 -12.97
CA PRO A 68 21.26 -12.90 -13.04
C PRO A 68 19.74 -13.15 -12.94
N PRO A 69 19.23 -14.28 -13.46
CA PRO A 69 17.83 -14.66 -13.31
C PRO A 69 17.41 -14.68 -11.83
N PHE A 70 16.26 -14.08 -11.53
CA PHE A 70 15.69 -13.99 -10.18
C PHE A 70 16.62 -13.39 -9.12
N LEU A 71 17.66 -12.66 -9.55
CA LEU A 71 18.68 -12.11 -8.68
C LEU A 71 19.38 -13.17 -7.79
N ALA A 72 19.54 -14.39 -8.33
CA ALA A 72 20.22 -15.49 -7.67
C ALA A 72 21.63 -15.69 -8.25
N LYS A 73 22.65 -15.77 -7.38
CA LYS A 73 24.05 -15.99 -7.80
C LYS A 73 24.23 -17.34 -8.52
N TRP A 74 23.51 -18.37 -8.09
CA TRP A 74 23.52 -19.72 -8.67
C TRP A 74 22.11 -20.15 -9.10
N SER A 75 21.56 -19.51 -10.13
CA SER A 75 20.14 -19.63 -10.56
C SER A 75 19.66 -21.02 -11.02
N GLY A 76 20.53 -22.04 -11.01
CA GLY A 76 20.14 -23.44 -11.22
C GLY A 76 19.91 -24.23 -9.93
N LEU A 77 20.38 -23.72 -8.80
CA LEU A 77 20.24 -24.32 -7.46
C LEU A 77 19.41 -23.43 -6.53
N HIS A 78 19.44 -22.11 -6.75
CA HIS A 78 18.77 -21.12 -5.91
C HIS A 78 17.68 -20.38 -6.70
N SER A 79 16.54 -20.21 -6.04
CA SER A 79 15.37 -19.51 -6.59
C SER A 79 15.45 -17.99 -6.37
N GLY A 80 16.25 -17.53 -5.40
CA GLY A 80 16.43 -16.12 -5.08
C GLY A 80 15.10 -15.41 -4.85
N TYR A 81 14.83 -14.37 -5.63
CA TYR A 81 13.64 -13.52 -5.49
C TYR A 81 12.41 -14.01 -6.27
N MET A 82 12.44 -15.21 -6.84
CA MET A 82 11.33 -15.77 -7.61
C MET A 82 10.02 -15.79 -6.80
N ILE A 83 10.04 -16.34 -5.58
CA ILE A 83 8.81 -16.48 -4.77
C ILE A 83 8.38 -15.15 -4.15
N MET A 84 9.31 -14.22 -3.94
CA MET A 84 9.00 -12.86 -3.53
C MET A 84 8.10 -12.17 -4.56
N GLN A 85 8.39 -12.36 -5.85
CA GLN A 85 7.51 -11.89 -6.92
C GLN A 85 6.13 -12.55 -6.85
N TYR A 86 6.04 -13.85 -6.55
CA TYR A 86 4.74 -14.54 -6.47
C TYR A 86 3.88 -13.93 -5.36
N THR A 87 4.49 -13.64 -4.21
CA THR A 87 3.82 -12.91 -3.12
C THR A 87 3.32 -11.54 -3.59
N ALA A 88 4.17 -10.75 -4.25
CA ALA A 88 3.77 -9.44 -4.77
C ALA A 88 2.59 -9.54 -5.77
N ALA A 89 2.65 -10.49 -6.70
CA ALA A 89 1.60 -10.72 -7.69
C ALA A 89 0.28 -11.15 -7.06
N ALA A 90 0.31 -12.00 -6.02
CA ALA A 90 -0.87 -12.41 -5.28
C ALA A 90 -1.55 -11.22 -4.57
N LEU A 91 -0.77 -10.38 -3.88
CA LEU A 91 -1.26 -9.20 -3.18
C LEU A 91 -1.88 -8.17 -4.15
N VAL A 92 -1.22 -7.93 -5.29
CA VAL A 92 -1.77 -7.07 -6.36
C VAL A 92 -3.07 -7.65 -6.92
N SER A 93 -3.15 -8.98 -7.09
CA SER A 93 -4.37 -9.61 -7.59
C SER A 93 -5.53 -9.50 -6.59
N GLU A 94 -5.26 -9.66 -5.29
CA GLU A 94 -6.28 -9.48 -4.24
C GLU A 94 -6.80 -8.03 -4.22
N ASN A 95 -5.91 -7.05 -4.36
CA ASN A 95 -6.28 -5.63 -4.42
C ASN A 95 -7.30 -5.33 -5.54
N LYS A 96 -7.27 -6.06 -6.67
CA LYS A 96 -8.24 -5.87 -7.76
C LYS A 96 -9.68 -6.17 -7.33
N VAL A 97 -9.87 -7.19 -6.48
CA VAL A 97 -11.18 -7.54 -5.94
C VAL A 97 -11.60 -6.52 -4.89
N LEU A 98 -10.69 -6.18 -3.98
CA LEU A 98 -10.94 -5.19 -2.92
C LEU A 98 -11.20 -3.77 -3.44
N ALA A 99 -10.71 -3.45 -4.64
CA ALA A 99 -10.89 -2.14 -5.27
C ALA A 99 -12.32 -1.88 -5.77
N HIS A 100 -13.22 -2.88 -5.78
CA HIS A 100 -14.63 -2.62 -6.04
C HIS A 100 -15.17 -1.61 -5.01
N PRO A 101 -15.83 -0.51 -5.42
CA PRO A 101 -16.30 0.49 -4.48
C PRO A 101 -17.40 -0.11 -3.60
N ALA A 102 -17.33 0.09 -2.29
CA ALA A 102 -18.40 -0.34 -1.38
C ALA A 102 -19.50 0.72 -1.27
N SER A 103 -19.18 1.99 -1.52
CA SER A 103 -20.10 3.12 -1.46
C SER A 103 -21.17 3.13 -2.57
N VAL A 104 -21.11 2.19 -3.52
CA VAL A 104 -22.16 2.04 -4.55
C VAL A 104 -23.29 1.11 -4.11
N ASP A 105 -23.15 0.47 -2.95
CA ASP A 105 -24.18 -0.35 -2.33
C ASP A 105 -24.96 0.44 -1.28
N SER A 106 -26.26 0.19 -1.19
CA SER A 106 -27.15 0.73 -0.17
C SER A 106 -28.31 -0.24 0.05
N ILE A 107 -28.50 -0.65 1.31
CA ILE A 107 -29.56 -1.59 1.70
C ILE A 107 -30.40 -0.92 2.78
N PRO A 108 -31.71 -0.65 2.51
CA PRO A 108 -32.59 -0.01 3.47
C PRO A 108 -32.68 -0.75 4.80
N SER A 109 -32.77 0.04 5.86
CA SER A 109 -32.72 -0.37 7.26
C SER A 109 -33.91 0.22 8.02
N SER A 110 -34.16 -0.27 9.24
CA SER A 110 -35.10 0.34 10.19
C SER A 110 -36.52 0.57 9.62
N GLY A 111 -37.08 -0.41 8.89
CA GLY A 111 -38.42 -0.28 8.32
C GLY A 111 -38.53 0.80 7.23
N ASN A 112 -37.44 1.02 6.47
CA ASN A 112 -37.32 2.02 5.42
C ASN A 112 -37.25 3.48 5.92
N GLN A 113 -36.94 3.68 7.21
CA GLN A 113 -36.60 4.99 7.76
C GLN A 113 -35.16 5.40 7.40
N GLU A 114 -34.25 4.42 7.33
CA GLU A 114 -32.88 4.57 6.85
C GLU A 114 -32.79 3.93 5.46
N ASP A 115 -33.36 4.60 4.45
CA ASP A 115 -33.55 4.06 3.10
C ASP A 115 -32.34 4.26 2.16
N HIS A 116 -31.40 5.12 2.55
CA HIS A 116 -30.13 5.32 1.86
C HIS A 116 -28.98 5.42 2.87
N VAL A 117 -27.91 4.64 2.66
CA VAL A 117 -26.74 4.57 3.54
C VAL A 117 -25.46 4.44 2.74
N SER A 118 -24.33 4.80 3.33
CA SER A 118 -23.06 4.92 2.58
C SER A 118 -22.19 3.68 2.52
N MET A 119 -22.44 2.68 3.36
CA MET A 119 -21.53 1.54 3.58
C MET A 119 -20.07 1.95 3.88
N GLY A 120 -19.85 3.18 4.38
CA GLY A 120 -18.51 3.77 4.49
C GLY A 120 -17.55 3.01 5.41
N SER A 121 -18.05 2.29 6.40
CA SER A 121 -17.22 1.41 7.24
C SER A 121 -16.58 0.28 6.44
N ILE A 122 -17.27 -0.25 5.41
CA ILE A 122 -16.72 -1.25 4.49
C ILE A 122 -15.66 -0.62 3.61
N SER A 123 -15.92 0.57 3.05
CA SER A 123 -14.95 1.33 2.24
C SER A 123 -13.63 1.56 2.99
N VAL A 124 -13.69 1.98 4.25
CA VAL A 124 -12.49 2.21 5.09
C VAL A 124 -11.74 0.90 5.37
N ARG A 125 -12.43 -0.17 5.75
CA ARG A 125 -11.79 -1.45 6.09
C ARG A 125 -11.05 -2.05 4.90
N LYS A 126 -11.68 -2.08 3.73
CA LYS A 126 -11.03 -2.62 2.52
C LYS A 126 -9.89 -1.72 2.04
N ALA A 127 -10.05 -0.39 2.13
CA ALA A 127 -8.98 0.56 1.83
C ALA A 127 -7.74 0.33 2.70
N LYS A 128 -7.92 0.06 4.00
CA LYS A 128 -6.83 -0.30 4.91
C LYS A 128 -6.10 -1.58 4.45
N THR A 129 -6.84 -2.62 4.10
CA THR A 129 -6.24 -3.87 3.59
C THR A 129 -5.46 -3.64 2.30
N ILE A 130 -6.01 -2.87 1.35
CA ILE A 130 -5.29 -2.52 0.11
C ILE A 130 -4.00 -1.76 0.41
N LEU A 131 -4.03 -0.80 1.35
CA LEU A 131 -2.83 -0.06 1.77
C LEU A 131 -1.75 -0.99 2.35
N GLU A 132 -2.15 -1.93 3.22
CA GLU A 132 -1.23 -2.91 3.82
C GLU A 132 -0.61 -3.83 2.77
N ASN A 133 -1.42 -4.33 1.83
CA ASN A 133 -0.95 -5.11 0.69
C ASN A 133 0.02 -4.30 -0.19
N THR A 134 -0.34 -3.05 -0.49
CA THR A 134 0.48 -2.14 -1.30
C THR A 134 1.85 -1.91 -0.67
N ARG A 135 1.90 -1.65 0.64
CA ARG A 135 3.17 -1.42 1.34
C ARG A 135 4.07 -2.66 1.32
N LYS A 136 3.50 -3.86 1.46
CA LYS A 136 4.25 -5.12 1.30
C LYS A 136 4.82 -5.30 -0.11
N VAL A 137 4.07 -4.94 -1.14
CA VAL A 137 4.57 -4.96 -2.53
C VAL A 137 5.74 -3.98 -2.70
N ILE A 138 5.64 -2.77 -2.14
CA ILE A 138 6.73 -1.78 -2.14
C ILE A 138 7.95 -2.31 -1.36
N ALA A 139 7.74 -2.97 -0.22
CA ALA A 139 8.83 -3.59 0.55
C ALA A 139 9.56 -4.66 -0.28
N ILE A 140 8.82 -5.50 -1.01
CA ILE A 140 9.39 -6.49 -1.93
C ILE A 140 10.17 -5.80 -3.06
N GLU A 141 9.65 -4.70 -3.61
CA GLU A 141 10.34 -3.93 -4.64
C GLU A 141 11.68 -3.39 -4.12
N LEU A 142 11.69 -2.78 -2.93
CA LEU A 142 12.91 -2.25 -2.31
C LEU A 142 13.95 -3.34 -2.05
N LEU A 143 13.53 -4.50 -1.54
CA LEU A 143 14.39 -5.65 -1.34
C LEU A 143 15.00 -6.14 -2.67
N THR A 144 14.16 -6.25 -3.70
CA THR A 144 14.55 -6.68 -5.05
C THR A 144 15.53 -5.69 -5.68
N ALA A 145 15.27 -4.38 -5.52
CA ALA A 145 16.13 -3.32 -6.02
C ALA A 145 17.49 -3.31 -5.32
N CYS A 146 17.54 -3.46 -3.99
CA CYS A 146 18.79 -3.54 -3.24
C CYS A 146 19.64 -4.74 -3.69
N GLN A 147 19.01 -5.90 -3.87
CA GLN A 147 19.70 -7.09 -4.37
C GLN A 147 20.24 -6.86 -5.78
N ALA A 148 19.45 -6.24 -6.66
CA ALA A 148 19.89 -5.88 -8.01
C ALA A 148 21.06 -4.89 -8.01
N ILE A 149 21.09 -3.95 -7.06
CA ILE A 149 22.20 -3.00 -6.88
C ILE A 149 23.48 -3.73 -6.46
N ASP A 150 23.39 -4.77 -5.62
CA ASP A 150 24.56 -5.54 -5.18
C ASP A 150 25.25 -6.31 -6.31
N PHE A 151 24.50 -6.73 -7.32
CA PHE A 151 25.07 -7.37 -8.50
C PHE A 151 25.77 -6.39 -9.46
N ARG A 152 25.69 -5.07 -9.22
CA ARG A 152 26.39 -4.09 -10.05
C ARG A 152 27.81 -3.88 -9.55
N GLU A 153 28.77 -3.89 -10.48
CA GLU A 153 30.19 -3.61 -10.17
C GLU A 153 30.40 -2.20 -9.58
N GLN A 154 29.64 -1.21 -10.03
CA GLN A 154 29.69 0.17 -9.53
C GLN A 154 28.32 0.63 -9.03
N LYS A 155 28.21 0.85 -7.71
CA LYS A 155 27.01 1.38 -7.06
C LYS A 155 26.96 2.91 -7.23
N LYS A 156 26.50 3.38 -8.39
CA LYS A 156 26.26 4.81 -8.65
C LYS A 156 24.85 5.20 -8.24
N LEU A 157 24.61 5.26 -6.93
CA LEU A 157 23.35 5.74 -6.37
C LEU A 157 23.41 7.26 -6.13
N SER A 158 22.26 7.92 -6.22
CA SER A 158 22.13 9.30 -5.76
C SER A 158 22.27 9.34 -4.23
N PRO A 159 22.61 10.48 -3.61
CA PRO A 159 22.77 10.57 -2.15
C PRO A 159 21.58 10.01 -1.35
N ILE A 160 20.36 10.20 -1.86
CA ILE A 160 19.12 9.75 -1.20
C ILE A 160 18.93 8.25 -1.35
N THR A 161 19.07 7.73 -2.58
CA THR A 161 18.93 6.29 -2.81
C THR A 161 20.05 5.48 -2.15
N GLN A 162 21.24 6.07 -2.00
CA GLN A 162 22.35 5.49 -1.23
C GLN A 162 21.97 5.31 0.25
N LYS A 163 21.43 6.35 0.91
CA LYS A 163 21.02 6.26 2.33
C LYS A 163 19.99 5.15 2.58
N ILE A 164 19.03 5.00 1.68
CA ILE A 164 17.97 3.98 1.81
C ILE A 164 18.54 2.59 1.60
N TYR A 165 19.34 2.42 0.55
CA TYR A 165 20.05 1.18 0.28
C TYR A 165 20.89 0.76 1.49
N GLU A 166 21.65 1.69 2.09
CA GLU A 166 22.43 1.46 3.31
C GLU A 166 21.53 1.05 4.48
N LYS A 167 20.43 1.77 4.71
CA LYS A 167 19.50 1.48 5.81
C LYS A 167 18.86 0.10 5.70
N ILE A 168 18.49 -0.31 4.49
CA ILE A 168 17.99 -1.67 4.25
C ILE A 168 19.12 -2.68 4.49
N ARG A 169 20.33 -2.40 4.02
CA ARG A 169 21.49 -3.30 4.16
C ARG A 169 22.03 -3.44 5.58
N GLU A 170 21.77 -2.48 6.47
CA GLU A 170 22.01 -2.61 7.92
C GLU A 170 21.21 -3.78 8.53
N ARG A 171 20.09 -4.17 7.91
CA ARG A 171 19.10 -5.10 8.48
C ARG A 171 18.84 -6.32 7.61
N VAL A 172 19.09 -6.21 6.32
CA VAL A 172 18.88 -7.26 5.33
C VAL A 172 20.18 -7.47 4.55
N PRO A 173 20.89 -8.59 4.75
CA PRO A 173 22.13 -8.86 4.05
C PRO A 173 21.89 -9.07 2.54
N PHE A 174 22.98 -9.13 1.78
CA PHE A 174 22.93 -9.67 0.42
C PHE A 174 22.55 -11.15 0.49
N ILE A 175 21.57 -11.56 -0.33
CA ILE A 175 21.09 -12.94 -0.37
C ILE A 175 21.99 -13.74 -1.32
N GLU A 176 22.91 -14.52 -0.75
CA GLU A 176 23.86 -15.31 -1.56
C GLU A 176 23.29 -16.68 -1.96
N GLN A 177 22.50 -17.28 -1.08
CA GLN A 177 21.84 -18.57 -1.25
C GLN A 177 20.38 -18.47 -0.77
N ASP A 178 19.53 -19.45 -1.08
CA ASP A 178 18.13 -19.40 -0.66
C ASP A 178 18.00 -19.39 0.87
N GLU A 179 17.15 -18.48 1.37
CA GLU A 179 16.86 -18.29 2.80
C GLU A 179 15.36 -18.09 3.02
N ILE A 180 14.94 -18.04 4.28
CA ILE A 180 13.56 -17.68 4.63
C ILE A 180 13.38 -16.17 4.44
N MET A 181 12.62 -15.77 3.42
CA MET A 181 12.56 -14.37 2.98
C MET A 181 11.47 -13.52 3.66
N TYR A 182 10.39 -14.12 4.18
CA TYR A 182 9.27 -13.37 4.75
C TYR A 182 9.64 -12.41 5.91
N PRO A 183 10.62 -12.73 6.79
CA PRO A 183 11.02 -11.81 7.86
C PRO A 183 11.62 -10.52 7.30
N TYR A 184 12.28 -10.58 6.14
CA TYR A 184 12.82 -9.39 5.48
C TYR A 184 11.71 -8.52 4.88
N ILE A 185 10.61 -9.11 4.37
CA ILE A 185 9.43 -8.34 3.93
C ILE A 185 8.87 -7.54 5.10
N GLU A 186 8.60 -8.21 6.23
CA GLU A 186 8.03 -7.57 7.41
C GLU A 186 8.97 -6.52 8.00
N LEU A 187 10.29 -6.76 7.98
CA LEU A 187 11.27 -5.78 8.41
C LEU A 187 11.24 -4.52 7.54
N VAL A 188 11.23 -4.67 6.22
CA VAL A 188 11.18 -3.50 5.32
C VAL A 188 9.81 -2.83 5.35
N ASP A 189 8.71 -3.57 5.53
CA ASP A 189 7.37 -3.02 5.79
C ASP A 189 7.35 -2.11 7.03
N MET A 190 8.04 -2.52 8.11
CA MET A 190 8.21 -1.68 9.30
C MET A 190 9.07 -0.45 9.01
N LEU A 191 10.19 -0.60 8.30
CA LEU A 191 11.03 0.55 7.92
C LEU A 191 10.27 1.58 7.08
N ILE A 192 9.29 1.17 6.27
CA ILE A 192 8.43 2.08 5.50
C ILE A 192 7.45 2.84 6.39
N LYS A 193 7.00 2.23 7.51
CA LYS A 193 6.14 2.91 8.49
C LYS A 193 6.92 3.90 9.35
N ASP A 194 8.17 3.58 9.62
CA ASP A 194 9.07 4.47 10.34
C ASP A 194 9.47 5.64 9.44
N GLU A 195 9.70 6.82 10.03
CA GLU A 195 10.11 8.08 9.38
C GLU A 195 11.49 8.01 8.65
N VAL A 196 12.00 6.80 8.41
CA VAL A 196 13.22 6.53 7.63
C VAL A 196 13.12 7.10 6.21
N PHE A 197 11.91 7.23 5.67
CA PHE A 197 11.65 7.81 4.36
C PHE A 197 11.19 9.28 4.41
N ASP A 198 11.10 9.92 5.58
CA ASP A 198 10.74 11.34 5.70
C ASP A 198 11.67 12.30 4.96
N PRO A 199 12.98 12.03 4.78
CA PRO A 199 13.82 12.88 3.93
C PRO A 199 13.38 12.97 2.46
N TRP A 200 12.41 12.15 2.02
CA TRP A 200 11.76 12.29 0.70
C TRP A 200 10.73 13.42 0.66
N LEU A 201 10.18 13.82 1.81
CA LEU A 201 9.15 14.85 1.94
C LEU A 201 9.72 16.27 2.01
N GLU A 202 11.05 16.41 2.19
CA GLU A 202 11.75 17.70 2.29
C GLU A 202 12.35 18.19 0.94
N ILE A 203 12.08 17.48 -0.16
CA ILE A 203 12.51 17.85 -1.53
C ILE A 203 11.32 18.42 -2.30
#